data_AF-A0A225UAX9-F1
#
_entry.id   AF-A0A225UAX9-F1
#
_cell.length_a   1.000
_cell.length_b   1.000
_cell.length_c   1.000
_cell.angle_alpha   90.00
_cell.angle_beta   90.00
_cell.angle_gamma   90.00
#
_symmetry.space_group_name_H-M   'P 1'
#
loop_
_entity.id
_entity.type
_entity.pdbx_description
1 polymer ?
#
loop_
_entity_poly.entity_id
_entity_poly.type
_entity_poly.pdbx_seq_one_letter_code
_entity_poly.pdbx_strand_id
1 'polypeptide(L)'
;LGLQTLTGTALTNHPNYRLLAKFRYKVEGRMLDKWYDHGVTLHGAWTRLGLDRISQSTVMQSDAYKTYVRYVRRYDGQIYWHKNSIFEPPIEYGGSHAELMAKVKVWAAADRPKWYVKEMLQLEKATMKTDPDYKYYLKFLELRGK
;
A
#
# COMPACT_ATOMS: atom_id res chain seq x y z
N LEU A 1 15.07 -27.64 -2.51
CA LEU A 1 15.58 -26.35 -3.05
C LEU A 1 17.07 -26.11 -2.77
N GLY A 2 17.67 -26.75 -1.76
CA GLY A 2 19.11 -26.57 -1.45
C GLY A 2 19.45 -25.20 -0.84
N LEU A 3 18.45 -24.50 -0.28
CA LEU A 3 18.60 -23.12 0.20
C LEU A 3 18.69 -23.02 1.73
N GLN A 4 18.51 -24.13 2.47
CA GLN A 4 18.30 -24.09 3.93
C GLN A 4 19.50 -23.54 4.71
N THR A 5 20.71 -23.69 4.17
CA THR A 5 21.96 -23.26 4.82
C THR A 5 22.52 -21.96 4.23
N LEU A 6 21.89 -21.41 3.19
CA LEU A 6 22.38 -20.21 2.51
C LEU A 6 21.78 -18.95 3.15
N THR A 7 22.61 -17.93 3.35
CA THR A 7 22.20 -16.61 3.83
C THR A 7 22.84 -15.50 2.99
N GLY A 8 22.36 -14.26 3.19
CA GLY A 8 22.94 -13.08 2.56
C GLY A 8 23.05 -13.19 1.03
N THR A 9 24.20 -12.77 0.50
CA THR A 9 24.49 -12.78 -0.93
C THR A 9 24.51 -14.19 -1.53
N ALA A 10 24.96 -15.20 -0.77
CA ALA A 10 24.97 -16.59 -1.20
C ALA A 10 23.54 -17.12 -1.45
N LEU A 11 22.58 -16.72 -0.60
CA LEU A 11 21.18 -17.02 -0.81
C LEU A 11 20.62 -16.30 -2.03
N THR A 12 20.86 -14.99 -2.18
CA THR A 12 20.25 -14.19 -3.26
C THR A 12 20.79 -14.54 -4.65
N ASN A 13 22.04 -15.00 -4.74
CA ASN A 13 22.68 -15.38 -6.00
C ASN A 13 22.38 -16.82 -6.41
N HIS A 14 21.77 -17.63 -5.54
CA HIS A 14 21.48 -19.03 -5.86
C HIS A 14 20.40 -19.12 -6.96
N PRO A 15 20.52 -20.02 -7.97
CA PRO A 15 19.55 -20.13 -9.08
C PRO A 15 18.09 -20.33 -8.63
N ASN A 16 17.88 -21.06 -7.52
CA ASN A 16 16.57 -21.31 -6.93
C ASN A 16 16.00 -20.14 -6.10
N TYR A 17 16.76 -19.06 -5.85
CA TYR A 17 16.29 -17.92 -5.06
C TYR A 17 15.06 -17.27 -5.68
N ARG A 18 15.02 -17.14 -7.01
CA ARG A 18 13.86 -16.59 -7.73
C ARG A 18 12.58 -17.39 -7.47
N LEU A 19 12.69 -18.71 -7.37
CA LEU A 19 11.55 -19.58 -7.04
C LEU A 19 11.09 -19.37 -5.60
N LEU A 20 12.02 -19.28 -4.65
CA LEU A 20 11.72 -18.99 -3.25
C LEU A 20 11.04 -17.61 -3.09
N ALA A 21 11.57 -16.57 -3.74
CA ALA A 21 11.00 -15.23 -3.72
C ALA A 21 9.57 -15.22 -4.29
N LYS A 22 9.33 -15.91 -5.41
CA LYS A 22 7.98 -16.06 -6.00
C LYS A 22 7.03 -16.80 -5.06
N PHE A 23 7.50 -17.84 -4.38
CA PHE A 23 6.70 -18.58 -3.40
C PHE A 23 6.32 -17.69 -2.22
N ARG A 24 7.29 -16.99 -1.60
CA ARG A 24 7.06 -16.05 -0.50
C ARG A 24 6.06 -14.96 -0.89
N TYR A 25 6.21 -14.39 -2.09
CA TYR A 25 5.29 -13.38 -2.60
C TYR A 25 3.84 -13.89 -2.69
N LYS A 26 3.64 -15.13 -3.16
CA LYS A 26 2.31 -15.76 -3.25
C LYS A 26 1.71 -16.07 -1.88
N VAL A 27 2.52 -16.59 -0.95
CA VAL A 27 2.08 -16.86 0.42
C VAL A 27 1.63 -15.58 1.10
N GLU A 28 2.42 -14.51 0.99
CA GLU A 28 2.04 -13.20 1.52
C GLU A 28 0.76 -12.68 0.85
N GLY A 29 0.61 -12.84 -0.47
CA GLY A 29 -0.63 -12.46 -1.17
C GLY A 29 -1.87 -13.12 -0.56
N ARG A 30 -1.84 -14.44 -0.34
CA ARG A 30 -2.95 -15.17 0.30
C ARG A 30 -3.20 -14.73 1.75
N MET A 31 -2.15 -14.36 2.48
CA MET A 31 -2.29 -13.81 3.83
C MET A 31 -3.02 -12.46 3.78
N LEU A 32 -2.67 -11.59 2.83
CA LEU A 32 -3.32 -10.30 2.63
C LEU A 32 -4.78 -10.44 2.18
N ASP A 33 -5.08 -11.43 1.33
CA ASP A 33 -6.48 -11.76 0.99
C ASP A 33 -7.27 -12.14 2.24
N LYS A 34 -6.73 -13.01 3.10
CA LYS A 34 -7.38 -13.37 4.38
C LYS A 34 -7.54 -12.17 5.31
N TRP A 35 -6.60 -11.23 5.33
CA TRP A 35 -6.74 -10.01 6.12
C TRP A 35 -7.94 -9.19 5.64
N TYR A 36 -8.07 -9.02 4.33
CA TYR A 36 -9.21 -8.34 3.74
C TYR A 36 -10.53 -9.07 4.05
N ASP A 37 -10.57 -10.39 3.86
CA ASP A 37 -11.76 -11.21 4.08
C ASP A 37 -12.21 -11.19 5.56
N HIS A 38 -11.29 -11.03 6.50
CA HIS A 38 -11.57 -10.84 7.93
C HIS A 38 -11.82 -9.38 8.34
N GLY A 39 -11.95 -8.46 7.38
CA GLY A 39 -12.28 -7.07 7.66
C GLY A 39 -11.15 -6.27 8.31
N VAL A 40 -9.88 -6.64 8.10
CA VAL A 40 -8.75 -5.86 8.61
C VAL A 40 -8.73 -4.50 7.89
N THR A 41 -8.84 -3.41 8.65
CA THR A 41 -8.75 -2.04 8.15
C THR A 41 -7.33 -1.71 7.68
N LEU A 42 -7.14 -0.62 6.91
CA LEU A 42 -5.81 -0.13 6.58
C LEU A 42 -5.05 0.24 7.86
N HIS A 43 -5.67 1.00 8.76
CA HIS A 43 -5.08 1.29 10.07
C HIS A 43 -4.82 0.01 10.89
N GLY A 44 -5.75 -0.94 10.86
CA GLY A 44 -5.57 -2.24 11.53
C GLY A 44 -4.37 -3.02 10.99
N ALA A 45 -4.15 -3.02 9.67
CA ALA A 45 -2.98 -3.63 9.05
C ALA A 45 -1.68 -2.89 9.43
N TRP A 46 -1.73 -1.56 9.52
CA TRP A 46 -0.60 -0.73 9.96
C TRP A 46 -0.15 -1.12 11.37
N THR A 47 -1.08 -1.17 12.33
CA THR A 47 -0.80 -1.58 13.71
C THR A 47 -0.40 -3.05 13.81
N ARG A 48 -1.05 -3.94 13.04
CA ARG A 48 -0.72 -5.38 13.01
C ARG A 48 0.70 -5.65 12.52
N LEU A 49 1.21 -4.83 11.60
CA LEU A 49 2.58 -4.87 11.11
C LEU A 49 3.58 -4.18 12.06
N GLY A 50 3.10 -3.60 13.17
CA GLY A 50 3.93 -2.92 14.16
C GLY A 50 4.53 -1.60 13.66
N LEU A 51 3.95 -1.00 12.61
CA LEU A 51 4.51 0.20 11.97
C LEU A 51 4.46 1.43 12.89
N ASP A 52 3.55 1.45 13.86
CA ASP A 52 3.48 2.45 14.94
C ASP A 52 4.72 2.47 15.83
N ARG A 53 5.48 1.37 15.87
CA ARG A 53 6.68 1.22 16.71
C ARG A 53 7.97 1.56 15.97
N ILE A 54 7.88 1.84 14.67
CA ILE A 54 9.04 2.23 13.85
C ILE A 54 9.08 3.75 13.78
N SER A 55 10.28 4.33 13.86
CA SER A 55 10.46 5.77 13.71
C SER A 55 9.84 6.28 12.40
N GLN A 56 9.17 7.43 12.44
CA GLN A 56 8.59 8.07 11.26
C GLN A 56 9.61 8.33 10.16
N SER A 57 10.89 8.56 10.51
CA SER A 57 11.96 8.80 9.54
C SER A 57 12.40 7.55 8.77
N THR A 58 12.14 6.35 9.30
CA THR A 58 12.61 5.08 8.72
C THR A 58 11.50 4.10 8.37
N VAL A 59 10.26 4.34 8.83
CA VAL A 59 9.13 3.41 8.62
C VAL A 59 8.94 3.04 7.15
N MET A 60 9.04 4.00 6.24
CA MET A 60 8.87 3.79 4.80
C MET A 60 9.97 2.95 4.14
N GLN A 61 11.08 2.71 4.84
CA GLN A 61 12.21 1.90 4.38
C GLN A 61 12.11 0.43 4.85
N SER A 62 11.23 0.15 5.81
CA SER A 62 11.05 -1.18 6.41
C SER A 62 10.37 -2.18 5.46
N ASP A 63 10.67 -3.47 5.64
CA ASP A 63 9.96 -4.55 4.94
C ASP A 63 8.50 -4.67 5.37
N ALA A 64 8.20 -4.33 6.63
CA ALA A 64 6.83 -4.23 7.13
C ALA A 64 6.03 -3.19 6.33
N TYR A 65 6.61 -2.04 6.01
CA TYR A 65 5.94 -1.03 5.19
C TYR A 65 5.73 -1.50 3.74
N LYS A 66 6.66 -2.28 3.17
CA LYS A 66 6.44 -2.89 1.84
C LYS A 66 5.23 -3.84 1.85
N THR A 67 5.07 -4.63 2.92
CA THR A 67 3.90 -5.49 3.13
C THR A 67 2.62 -4.66 3.27
N TYR A 68 2.68 -3.55 4.02
CA TYR A 68 1.57 -2.60 4.15
C TYR A 68 1.15 -2.00 2.80
N VAL A 69 2.10 -1.53 1.97
CA VAL A 69 1.80 -1.01 0.63
C VAL A 69 1.10 -2.07 -0.25
N ARG A 70 1.49 -3.34 -0.14
CA ARG A 70 0.78 -4.43 -0.83
C ARG A 70 -0.65 -4.61 -0.32
N TYR A 71 -0.88 -4.45 0.98
CA TYR A 71 -2.22 -4.50 1.54
C TYR A 71 -3.09 -3.32 1.06
N VAL A 72 -2.54 -2.10 1.09
CA VAL A 72 -3.20 -0.90 0.54
C VAL A 72 -3.59 -1.11 -0.92
N ARG A 73 -2.73 -1.73 -1.74
CA ARG A 73 -3.06 -2.08 -3.13
C ARG A 73 -4.25 -3.03 -3.23
N ARG A 74 -4.29 -4.06 -2.39
CA ARG A 74 -5.39 -5.03 -2.36
C ARG A 74 -6.71 -4.37 -1.93
N TYR A 75 -6.66 -3.48 -0.96
CA TYR A 75 -7.83 -2.77 -0.43
C TYR A 75 -8.34 -1.71 -1.43
N ASP A 76 -7.45 -0.87 -1.98
CA ASP A 76 -7.78 0.13 -3.00
C ASP A 76 -8.40 -0.51 -4.25
N GLY A 77 -7.93 -1.70 -4.63
CA GLY A 77 -8.56 -2.50 -5.68
C GLY A 77 -10.05 -2.67 -5.45
N GLN A 78 -10.44 -3.05 -4.22
CA GLN A 78 -11.83 -3.31 -3.88
C GLN A 78 -12.67 -2.03 -3.82
N ILE A 79 -12.13 -0.96 -3.22
CA ILE A 79 -12.79 0.35 -3.23
C ILE A 79 -13.08 0.77 -4.68
N TYR A 80 -12.08 0.72 -5.55
CA TYR A 80 -12.23 1.16 -6.93
C TYR A 80 -13.22 0.30 -7.72
N TRP A 81 -13.15 -1.02 -7.61
CA TRP A 81 -14.01 -1.93 -8.37
C TRP A 81 -15.47 -1.95 -7.89
N HIS A 82 -15.70 -1.73 -6.59
CA HIS A 82 -17.03 -1.77 -5.98
C HIS A 82 -17.60 -0.39 -5.67
N LYS A 83 -16.97 0.68 -6.17
CA LYS A 83 -17.40 2.05 -5.93
C LYS A 83 -18.88 2.25 -6.28
N ASN A 84 -19.62 2.92 -5.40
CA ASN A 84 -21.06 3.19 -5.55
C ASN A 84 -21.92 1.91 -5.63
N SER A 85 -21.44 0.79 -5.10
CA SER A 85 -22.21 -0.45 -4.99
C SER A 85 -22.44 -0.82 -3.54
N ILE A 86 -23.40 -1.72 -3.29
CA ILE A 86 -23.64 -2.28 -1.94
C ILE A 86 -22.45 -3.09 -1.39
N PHE A 87 -21.43 -3.36 -2.23
CA PHE A 87 -20.22 -4.08 -1.86
C PHE A 87 -19.01 -3.14 -1.68
N GLU A 88 -19.20 -1.82 -1.73
CA GLU A 88 -18.13 -0.86 -1.46
C GLU A 88 -17.61 -1.06 -0.01
N PRO A 89 -16.32 -1.38 0.17
CA PRO A 89 -15.77 -1.50 1.52
C PRO A 89 -15.70 -0.12 2.19
N PRO A 90 -15.65 -0.06 3.54
CA PRO A 90 -15.47 1.19 4.26
C PRO A 90 -14.24 1.96 3.77
N ILE A 91 -14.40 3.25 3.50
CA ILE A 91 -13.29 4.10 3.05
C ILE A 91 -12.60 4.72 4.26
N GLU A 92 -11.32 4.40 4.44
CA GLU A 92 -10.45 5.06 5.39
C GLU A 92 -9.77 6.26 4.74
N TYR A 93 -10.33 7.44 4.97
CA TYR A 93 -9.73 8.72 4.56
C TYR A 93 -8.53 9.08 5.46
N GLY A 94 -7.64 9.95 4.97
CA GLY A 94 -6.52 10.48 5.75
C GLY A 94 -5.47 9.42 6.17
N GLY A 95 -4.79 9.71 7.27
CA GLY A 95 -3.74 8.89 7.88
C GLY A 95 -2.46 9.67 8.15
N SER A 96 -1.47 9.01 8.76
CA SER A 96 -0.13 9.56 8.89
C SER A 96 0.51 9.83 7.51
N HIS A 97 1.60 10.60 7.50
CA HIS A 97 2.33 10.88 6.25
C HIS A 97 2.72 9.61 5.48
N ALA A 98 3.18 8.59 6.20
CA ALA A 98 3.58 7.32 5.60
C ALA A 98 2.37 6.53 5.09
N GLU A 99 1.23 6.54 5.78
CA GLU A 99 0.00 5.90 5.30
C GLU A 99 -0.53 6.55 4.02
N LEU A 100 -0.59 7.88 3.99
CA LEU A 100 -0.99 8.63 2.78
C LEU A 100 -0.02 8.42 1.63
N MET A 101 1.29 8.36 1.89
CA MET A 101 2.28 8.03 0.87
C MET A 101 2.13 6.60 0.33
N ALA A 102 1.68 5.63 1.14
CA ALA A 102 1.37 4.29 0.66
C ALA A 102 0.19 4.31 -0.33
N LYS A 103 -0.89 5.01 0.03
CA LYS A 103 -2.06 5.23 -0.84
C LYS A 103 -1.67 5.91 -2.15
N VAL A 104 -0.92 7.01 -2.09
CA VAL A 104 -0.41 7.74 -3.27
C VAL A 104 0.41 6.85 -4.21
N LYS A 105 1.34 6.05 -3.66
CA LYS A 105 2.14 5.12 -4.46
C LYS A 105 1.26 4.08 -5.16
N VAL A 106 0.27 3.54 -4.46
CA VAL A 106 -0.68 2.57 -5.00
C VAL A 106 -1.53 3.19 -6.12
N TRP A 107 -2.10 4.37 -5.89
CA TRP A 107 -2.92 5.05 -6.88
C TRP A 107 -2.14 5.39 -8.15
N ALA A 108 -0.89 5.83 -8.02
CA ALA A 108 -0.01 6.09 -9.15
C ALA A 108 0.30 4.80 -9.93
N ALA A 109 0.71 3.72 -9.24
CA ALA A 109 1.05 2.45 -9.89
C ALA A 109 -0.17 1.75 -10.54
N ALA A 110 -1.38 2.03 -10.06
CA ALA A 110 -2.63 1.51 -10.62
C ALA A 110 -3.27 2.45 -11.66
N ASP A 111 -2.57 3.52 -12.06
CA ASP A 111 -3.05 4.57 -12.97
C ASP A 111 -4.46 5.08 -12.63
N ARG A 112 -4.73 5.28 -11.32
CA ARG A 112 -6.04 5.75 -10.88
C ARG A 112 -6.39 7.10 -11.50
N PRO A 113 -7.66 7.35 -11.84
CA PRO A 113 -8.04 8.61 -12.44
C PRO A 113 -7.91 9.76 -11.44
N LYS A 114 -7.62 10.97 -11.95
CA LYS A 114 -7.39 12.17 -11.11
C LYS A 114 -8.59 12.50 -10.21
N TRP A 115 -9.81 12.29 -10.69
CA TRP A 115 -11.03 12.54 -9.91
C TRP A 115 -11.10 11.61 -8.69
N TYR A 116 -10.75 10.33 -8.87
CA TYR A 116 -10.75 9.34 -7.79
C TYR A 116 -9.75 9.72 -6.71
N VAL A 117 -8.53 10.08 -7.08
CA VAL A 117 -7.51 10.48 -6.10
C VAL A 117 -7.89 11.74 -5.33
N LYS A 118 -8.51 12.73 -5.98
CA LYS A 118 -9.02 13.92 -5.30
C LYS A 118 -10.11 13.56 -4.29
N GLU A 119 -11.02 12.68 -4.67
CA GLU A 119 -12.09 12.21 -3.80
C GLU A 119 -11.54 11.44 -2.58
N MET A 120 -10.60 10.52 -2.79
CA MET A 120 -9.97 9.75 -1.72
C MET A 120 -9.12 10.59 -0.77
N LEU A 121 -8.64 11.75 -1.23
CA LEU A 121 -7.96 12.76 -0.42
C LEU A 121 -8.93 13.83 0.13
N GLN A 122 -10.24 13.70 -0.12
CA GLN A 122 -11.28 14.65 0.29
C GLN A 122 -11.01 16.10 -0.14
N LEU A 123 -10.35 16.28 -1.29
CA LEU A 123 -9.98 17.59 -1.80
C LEU A 123 -11.18 18.30 -2.41
N GLU A 124 -11.70 19.30 -1.69
CA GLU A 124 -12.78 20.16 -2.17
C GLU A 124 -12.29 21.12 -3.26
N LYS A 125 -13.05 21.25 -4.35
CA LYS A 125 -12.64 22.07 -5.52
C LYS A 125 -12.33 23.54 -5.15
N ALA A 126 -13.07 24.11 -4.21
CA ALA A 126 -12.95 25.53 -3.83
C ALA A 126 -11.69 25.83 -3.00
N THR A 127 -11.26 24.89 -2.16
CA THR A 127 -10.18 25.06 -1.17
C THR A 127 -8.98 24.13 -1.41
N MET A 128 -9.01 23.35 -2.50
CA MET A 128 -8.03 22.30 -2.81
C MET A 128 -6.57 22.77 -2.66
N LYS A 129 -6.20 23.96 -3.13
CA LYS A 129 -4.80 24.41 -3.11
C LYS A 129 -4.30 24.79 -1.71
N THR A 130 -5.19 25.09 -0.78
CA THR A 130 -4.88 25.44 0.61
C THR A 130 -4.99 24.24 1.54
N ASP A 131 -5.52 23.12 1.07
CA ASP A 131 -5.66 21.89 1.83
C ASP A 131 -4.27 21.27 2.12
N PRO A 132 -3.96 20.90 3.38
CA PRO A 132 -2.70 20.24 3.74
C PRO A 132 -2.42 18.95 2.96
N ASP A 133 -3.46 18.24 2.51
CA ASP A 133 -3.36 16.98 1.77
C ASP A 133 -3.17 17.18 0.26
N TYR A 134 -3.29 18.42 -0.24
CA TYR A 134 -2.98 18.75 -1.63
C TYR A 134 -1.57 18.33 -2.05
N LYS A 135 -0.61 18.35 -1.11
CA LYS A 135 0.76 17.87 -1.33
C LYS A 135 0.82 16.40 -1.78
N TYR A 136 -0.11 15.56 -1.32
CA TYR A 136 -0.19 14.15 -1.72
C TYR A 136 -0.75 13.99 -3.13
N TYR A 137 -1.71 14.84 -3.52
CA TYR A 137 -2.19 14.88 -4.90
C TYR A 137 -1.08 15.33 -5.86
N LEU A 138 -0.30 16.35 -5.50
CA LEU A 138 0.88 16.75 -6.28
C LEU A 138 1.89 15.60 -6.41
N LYS A 139 2.15 14.88 -5.32
CA LYS A 139 3.05 13.72 -5.35
C LYS A 139 2.53 12.60 -6.24
N PHE A 140 1.22 12.35 -6.24
CA PHE A 140 0.58 11.42 -7.15
C PHE A 140 0.79 11.81 -8.62
N LEU A 141 0.63 13.10 -8.97
CA LEU A 141 0.87 13.59 -10.33
C LEU A 141 2.34 13.41 -10.76
N GLU A 142 3.30 13.68 -9.85
CA GLU A 142 4.72 13.47 -10.09
C GLU A 142 5.04 12.00 -10.40
N LEU A 143 4.45 11.07 -9.63
CA LEU A 143 4.67 9.63 -9.82
C LEU A 143 4.01 9.06 -11.08
N ARG A 144 2.92 9.69 -11.58
CA ARG A 144 2.26 9.32 -12.84
C ARG A 144 2.92 9.92 -14.09
N GLY A 145 3.62 11.04 -13.94
CA GLY A 145 4.28 11.76 -15.04
C GLY A 145 5.68 11.25 -15.38
N LYS A 146 6.12 10.15 -14.75
CA LYS A 146 7.30 9.36 -15.11
C LYS A 146 6.83 8.04 -15.73
#